data_AF-A0A7S0R355-F1
#
_entry.id   AF-A0A7S0R355-F1
#
_cell.length_a   1.000
_cell.length_b   1.000
_cell.length_c   1.000
_cell.angle_alpha   90.00
_cell.angle_beta   90.00
_cell.angle_gamma   90.00
#
_symmetry.space_group_name_H-M   'P 1'
#
loop_
_entity.id
_entity.type
_entity.pdbx_description
1 polymer ?
#
loop_
_entity_poly.entity_id
_entity_poly.type
_entity_poly.pdbx_seq_one_letter_code
_entity_poly.pdbx_strand_id
1 'polypeptide(L)'
;RLLNYVEGKKQRPLEVSNCVPILISSDFLKMDTLTDACIEFIGKSLREVAAMPIDLSCLAEPLLNKLANVTSEYTLEQVREYQVSSDKKAVTDQSQANNSARQLLVSKLYRIKLEKMVAKFQAS
;
A
#
# COMPACT_ATOMS: atom_id res chain seq x y z
N ARG A 1 -8.33 28.44 2.65
CA ARG A 1 -7.94 29.79 2.20
C ARG A 1 -6.54 29.72 1.59
N LEU A 2 -6.36 30.31 0.40
CA LEU A 2 -5.11 30.32 -0.39
C LEU A 2 -3.89 30.85 0.38
N LEU A 3 -4.08 31.73 1.37
CA LEU A 3 -3.01 32.27 2.23
C LEU A 3 -2.17 31.18 2.92
N ASN A 4 -2.79 30.06 3.35
CA ASN A 4 -2.05 28.96 3.99
C ASN A 4 -1.14 28.18 3.02
N TYR A 5 -1.39 28.27 1.70
CA TYR A 5 -0.59 27.58 0.68
C TYR A 5 0.67 28.37 0.31
N VAL A 6 0.60 29.70 0.41
CA VAL A 6 1.72 30.62 0.12
C VAL A 6 2.70 30.72 1.30
N GLU A 7 2.22 30.58 2.53
CA GLU A 7 3.05 30.67 3.75
C GLU A 7 3.92 29.43 4.02
N GLY A 8 3.85 28.36 3.21
CA GLY A 8 4.65 27.13 3.38
C GLY A 8 4.35 26.35 4.68
N LYS A 9 3.34 26.76 5.46
CA LYS A 9 3.10 26.29 6.84
C LYS A 9 2.08 25.16 7.00
N LYS A 10 1.65 24.51 5.91
CA LYS A 10 0.82 23.31 6.01
C LYS A 10 1.35 22.22 5.08
N GLN A 11 2.31 21.44 5.58
CA GLN A 11 2.46 20.08 5.07
C GLN A 11 1.14 19.36 5.39
N ARG A 12 0.40 18.97 4.34
CA ARG A 12 -0.79 18.14 4.55
C ARG A 12 -0.32 16.78 5.09
N PRO A 13 -0.92 16.26 6.16
CA PRO A 13 -0.55 14.95 6.68
C PRO A 13 -0.82 13.86 5.62
N LEU A 14 -0.09 12.75 5.74
CA LEU A 14 -0.39 11.54 4.97
C LEU A 14 -1.73 10.97 5.45
N GLU A 15 -2.58 10.66 4.49
CA GLU A 15 -3.92 10.10 4.69
C GLU A 15 -4.11 8.91 3.73
N VAL A 16 -5.02 8.00 4.07
CA VAL A 16 -5.33 6.82 3.24
C VAL A 16 -5.68 7.22 1.79
N SER A 17 -6.35 8.35 1.61
CA SER A 17 -6.77 8.87 0.30
C SER A 17 -5.64 9.46 -0.55
N ASN A 18 -4.55 9.92 0.08
CA ASN A 18 -3.49 10.69 -0.58
C ASN A 18 -2.13 9.98 -0.61
N CYS A 19 -1.93 8.94 0.21
CA CYS A 19 -0.63 8.30 0.38
C CYS A 19 -0.12 7.62 -0.90
N VAL A 20 -0.98 6.96 -1.68
CA VAL A 20 -0.56 6.26 -2.91
C VAL A 20 -0.19 7.23 -4.04
N PRO A 21 -0.99 8.27 -4.36
CA PRO A 21 -0.58 9.28 -5.34
C PRO A 21 0.71 10.03 -4.93
N ILE A 22 0.87 10.33 -3.64
CA ILE A 22 2.09 10.96 -3.12
C ILE A 22 3.28 10.02 -3.27
N LEU A 23 3.14 8.73 -2.94
CA LEU A 23 4.19 7.73 -3.11
C LEU A 23 4.68 7.64 -4.56
N ILE A 24 3.76 7.55 -5.52
CA ILE A 24 4.11 7.45 -6.95
C ILE A 24 4.86 8.72 -7.39
N SER A 25 4.36 9.88 -6.97
CA SER A 25 4.97 11.16 -7.32
C SER A 25 6.35 11.33 -6.66
N SER A 26 6.51 10.92 -5.40
CA SER A 26 7.78 11.03 -4.67
C SER A 26 8.83 10.05 -5.18
N ASP A 27 8.44 8.85 -5.61
CA ASP A 27 9.34 7.88 -6.24
C ASP A 27 9.80 8.34 -7.64
N PHE A 28 8.89 8.96 -8.41
CA PHE A 28 9.21 9.56 -9.70
C PHE A 28 10.21 10.73 -9.55
N LEU A 29 9.96 11.60 -8.57
CA LEU A 29 10.81 12.76 -8.27
C LEU A 29 12.08 12.42 -7.48
N LYS A 30 12.31 11.15 -7.14
CA LYS A 30 13.46 10.69 -6.33
C LYS A 30 13.57 11.40 -4.97
N MET A 31 12.42 11.59 -4.32
CA MET A 31 12.32 12.14 -2.97
C MET A 31 12.32 11.00 -1.94
N ASP A 32 13.49 10.39 -1.71
CA ASP A 32 13.61 9.15 -0.92
C ASP A 32 12.98 9.22 0.46
N THR A 33 13.22 10.30 1.21
CA THR A 33 12.64 10.48 2.57
C THR A 33 11.12 10.49 2.57
N LEU A 34 10.50 11.12 1.57
CA LEU A 34 9.04 11.17 1.45
C LEU A 34 8.48 9.83 0.97
N THR A 35 9.18 9.18 0.05
CA THR A 35 8.84 7.82 -0.43
C THR A 35 8.84 6.84 0.74
N ASP A 36 9.87 6.84 1.58
CA ASP A 36 9.97 5.95 2.73
C ASP A 36 8.89 6.26 3.78
N ALA A 37 8.60 7.53 4.05
CA ALA A 37 7.49 7.94 4.92
C ALA A 37 6.13 7.43 4.41
N CYS A 38 5.91 7.47 3.09
CA CYS A 38 4.71 6.92 2.47
C CYS A 38 4.65 5.40 2.60
N ILE A 39 5.77 4.70 2.38
CA ILE A 39 5.84 3.24 2.54
C ILE A 39 5.53 2.83 3.97
N GLU A 40 6.11 3.50 4.97
CA GLU A 40 5.82 3.22 6.37
C GLU A 40 4.35 3.47 6.73
N PHE A 41 3.78 4.58 6.25
CA PHE A 41 2.38 4.91 6.47
C PHE A 41 1.47 3.84 5.86
N ILE A 42 1.71 3.48 4.59
CA ILE A 42 0.95 2.44 3.89
C ILE A 42 1.11 1.10 4.58
N GLY A 43 2.30 0.74 5.07
CA GLY A 43 2.52 -0.50 5.82
C GLY A 43 1.68 -0.58 7.10
N LYS A 44 1.57 0.53 7.85
CA LYS A 44 0.78 0.62 9.10
C LYS A 44 -0.73 0.57 8.83
N SER A 45 -1.18 1.24 7.77
CA SER A 45 -2.59 1.36 7.40
C SER A 45 -2.97 0.50 6.19
N LEU A 46 -2.23 -0.59 5.92
CA LEU A 46 -2.34 -1.36 4.67
C LEU A 46 -3.75 -1.88 4.42
N ARG A 47 -4.45 -2.30 5.49
CA ARG A 47 -5.84 -2.78 5.43
C ARG A 47 -6.79 -1.72 4.87
N GLU A 48 -6.67 -0.49 5.35
CA GLU A 48 -7.51 0.64 4.94
C GLU A 48 -7.16 1.07 3.51
N VAL A 49 -5.88 1.14 3.18
CA VAL A 49 -5.41 1.49 1.83
C VAL A 49 -5.81 0.42 0.81
N ALA A 50 -5.71 -0.86 1.15
CA ALA A 50 -6.12 -1.96 0.27
C ALA A 50 -7.65 -2.08 0.09
N ALA A 51 -8.44 -1.50 1.01
CA ALA A 51 -9.89 -1.41 0.86
C ALA A 51 -10.31 -0.35 -0.18
N MET A 52 -9.45 0.64 -0.45
CA MET A 52 -9.69 1.67 -1.47
C MET A 52 -9.73 1.04 -2.87
N PRO A 53 -10.45 1.68 -3.83
CA PRO A 53 -10.47 1.26 -5.22
C PRO A 53 -9.17 1.65 -5.95
N ILE A 54 -8.02 1.26 -5.42
CA ILE A 54 -6.69 1.54 -5.96
C ILE A 54 -5.91 0.22 -6.01
N ASP A 55 -5.37 -0.11 -7.17
CA ASP A 55 -4.57 -1.32 -7.35
C ASP A 55 -3.11 -1.08 -6.92
N LEU A 56 -2.81 -1.44 -5.68
CA LEU A 56 -1.44 -1.42 -5.15
C LEU A 56 -0.54 -2.49 -5.77
N SER A 57 -1.10 -3.53 -6.41
CA SER A 57 -0.30 -4.59 -7.03
C SER A 57 0.47 -4.10 -8.27
N CYS A 58 0.09 -2.95 -8.81
CA CYS A 58 0.74 -2.28 -9.94
C CYS A 58 1.92 -1.38 -9.54
N LEU A 59 2.23 -1.25 -8.25
CA LEU A 59 3.41 -0.50 -7.81
C LEU A 59 4.70 -1.13 -8.37
N ALA A 60 5.70 -0.29 -8.62
CA ALA A 60 7.00 -0.73 -9.08
C ALA A 60 7.61 -1.75 -8.11
N GLU A 61 8.33 -2.75 -8.64
CA GLU A 61 8.90 -3.84 -7.84
C GLU A 61 9.80 -3.37 -6.69
N PRO A 62 10.62 -2.29 -6.82
CA PRO A 62 11.35 -1.73 -5.67
C PRO A 62 10.45 -1.24 -4.54
N LEU A 63 9.31 -0.62 -4.87
CA LEU A 63 8.34 -0.14 -3.88
C LEU A 63 7.61 -1.31 -3.20
N LEU A 64 7.22 -2.34 -3.97
CA LEU A 64 6.66 -3.58 -3.42
C LEU A 64 7.65 -4.27 -2.49
N ASN A 65 8.95 -4.24 -2.82
CA ASN A 65 10.00 -4.78 -1.97
C ASN A 65 10.15 -4.03 -0.65
N LYS A 66 10.10 -2.68 -0.68
CA LYS A 66 10.11 -1.85 0.53
C LYS A 66 8.84 -2.10 1.36
N LEU A 67 7.67 -2.16 0.72
CA LEU A 67 6.40 -2.44 1.38
C LEU A 67 6.41 -3.81 2.08
N ALA A 68 6.88 -4.85 1.40
CA ALA A 68 7.02 -6.19 1.98
C ALA A 68 7.92 -6.25 3.22
N ASN A 69 8.90 -5.33 3.34
CA ASN A 69 9.76 -5.25 4.52
C ASN A 69 9.07 -4.61 5.73
N VAL A 70 8.18 -3.65 5.51
CA VAL A 70 7.49 -2.92 6.60
C VAL A 70 6.15 -3.55 6.98
N THR A 71 5.61 -4.45 6.17
CA THR A 71 4.36 -5.15 6.44
C THR A 71 4.59 -6.47 7.19
N SER A 72 3.78 -6.70 8.23
CA SER A 72 3.77 -7.97 8.97
C SER A 72 2.89 -9.04 8.29
N GLU A 73 3.18 -10.31 8.53
CA GLU A 73 2.37 -11.44 8.05
C GLU A 73 0.93 -11.34 8.56
N TYR A 74 0.75 -10.88 9.81
CA TYR A 74 -0.57 -10.62 10.39
C TYR A 74 -1.35 -9.55 9.61
N THR A 75 -0.69 -8.47 9.19
CA THR A 75 -1.31 -7.42 8.37
C THR A 75 -1.73 -7.96 6.99
N LEU A 76 -0.92 -8.84 6.39
CA LEU A 76 -1.26 -9.48 5.12
C LEU A 76 -2.49 -10.38 5.24
N GLU A 77 -2.61 -11.13 6.34
CA GLU A 77 -3.79 -11.96 6.58
C GLU A 77 -5.05 -11.11 6.77
N GLN A 78 -4.96 -10.00 7.50
CA GLN A 78 -6.09 -9.07 7.64
C GLN A 78 -6.56 -8.46 6.30
N VAL A 79 -5.65 -8.25 5.36
CA VAL A 79 -5.98 -7.77 4.00
C VAL A 79 -6.64 -8.88 3.19
N ARG A 80 -6.14 -10.12 3.32
CA ARG A 80 -6.69 -11.30 2.65
C ARG A 80 -8.09 -11.65 3.13
N GLU A 81 -8.31 -11.61 4.44
CA GLU A 81 -9.58 -11.90 5.09
C GLU A 81 -10.58 -10.73 5.03
N TYR A 82 -10.19 -9.58 4.46
CA TYR A 82 -11.09 -8.44 4.34
C TYR A 82 -12.26 -8.78 3.41
N GLN A 83 -13.34 -9.25 4.03
CA GLN A 83 -14.65 -9.38 3.45
C GLN A 83 -15.41 -8.10 3.72
N VAL A 84 -16.00 -7.50 2.68
CA VAL A 84 -16.89 -6.36 2.83
C VAL A 84 -18.04 -6.82 3.72
N SER A 85 -18.18 -6.23 4.92
CA SER A 85 -19.29 -6.54 5.83
C SER A 85 -20.62 -6.31 5.11
N SER A 86 -21.45 -7.35 5.12
CA SER A 86 -22.62 -7.59 4.27
C SER A 86 -23.81 -6.62 4.39
N ASP A 87 -23.67 -5.41 4.94
CA ASP A 87 -24.79 -4.47 5.08
C ASP A 87 -24.85 -3.43 3.95
N LYS A 88 -25.10 -3.93 2.74
CA LYS A 88 -26.01 -3.40 1.71
C LYS A 88 -25.61 -3.93 0.33
N LYS A 89 -26.47 -4.83 -0.13
CA LYS A 89 -26.52 -5.48 -1.44
C LYS A 89 -26.61 -4.43 -2.56
N ALA A 90 -25.47 -4.11 -3.16
CA ALA A 90 -25.37 -3.59 -4.51
C ALA A 90 -24.10 -4.19 -5.13
N VAL A 91 -24.22 -5.41 -5.68
CA VAL A 91 -23.15 -6.03 -6.46
C VAL A 91 -22.93 -5.12 -7.67
N THR A 92 -21.87 -4.32 -7.58
CA THR A 92 -21.35 -3.49 -8.67
C THR A 92 -20.01 -4.12 -9.05
N ASP A 93 -19.73 -4.29 -10.34
CA ASP A 93 -18.53 -4.98 -10.89
C ASP A 93 -17.19 -4.57 -10.24
N GLN A 94 -17.12 -3.36 -9.67
CA GLN A 94 -15.97 -2.83 -8.93
C GLN A 94 -15.59 -3.63 -7.67
N SER A 95 -16.53 -4.29 -6.99
CA SER A 95 -16.22 -5.04 -5.76
C SER A 95 -15.43 -6.33 -6.04
N GLN A 96 -15.65 -6.95 -7.20
CA GLN A 96 -14.96 -8.18 -7.58
C GLN A 96 -13.54 -7.87 -8.06
N ALA A 97 -13.37 -6.83 -8.89
CA ALA A 97 -12.05 -6.35 -9.32
C ALA A 97 -11.16 -5.93 -8.13
N ASN A 98 -11.73 -5.24 -7.14
CA ASN A 98 -10.99 -4.85 -5.93
C ASN A 98 -10.58 -6.07 -5.09
N ASN A 99 -11.42 -7.11 -4.99
CA ASN A 99 -11.03 -8.33 -4.29
C ASN A 99 -9.86 -9.03 -5.00
N SER A 100 -9.92 -9.17 -6.33
CA SER A 100 -8.84 -9.75 -7.13
C SER A 100 -7.52 -8.97 -7.00
N ALA A 101 -7.57 -7.64 -7.03
CA ALA A 101 -6.39 -6.79 -6.85
C ALA A 101 -5.75 -6.96 -5.45
N ARG A 102 -6.57 -7.06 -4.38
CA ARG A 102 -6.08 -7.34 -3.02
C ARG A 102 -5.43 -8.71 -2.91
N GLN A 103 -6.05 -9.75 -3.46
CA GLN A 103 -5.48 -11.09 -3.45
C GLN A 103 -4.13 -11.11 -4.20
N LEU A 104 -4.06 -10.46 -5.37
CA LEU A 104 -2.83 -10.35 -6.14
C LEU A 104 -1.73 -9.60 -5.38
N LEU A 105 -2.07 -8.49 -4.71
CA LEU A 105 -1.13 -7.76 -3.85
C LEU A 105 -0.58 -8.67 -2.76
N VAL A 106 -1.45 -9.36 -2.01
CA VAL A 106 -1.04 -10.25 -0.91
C VAL A 106 -0.14 -11.37 -1.44
N SER A 107 -0.50 -12.02 -2.55
CA SER A 107 0.34 -13.04 -3.19
C SER A 107 1.72 -12.50 -3.58
N LYS A 108 1.79 -11.30 -4.16
CA LYS A 108 3.08 -10.66 -4.53
C LYS A 108 3.94 -10.38 -3.29
N LEU A 109 3.36 -9.86 -2.22
CA LEU A 109 4.10 -9.53 -1.00
C LEU A 109 4.61 -10.81 -0.28
N TYR A 110 3.80 -11.87 -0.22
CA TYR A 110 4.25 -13.16 0.30
C TYR A 110 5.37 -13.77 -0.54
N ARG A 111 5.27 -13.72 -1.88
CA ARG A 111 6.35 -14.19 -2.78
C ARG A 111 7.67 -13.48 -2.47
N ILE A 112 7.65 -12.14 -2.38
CA ILE A 112 8.85 -11.34 -2.08
C ILE A 112 9.45 -11.73 -0.72
N LYS A 113 8.61 -11.92 0.30
CA LYS A 113 9.07 -12.36 1.63
C LYS A 113 9.71 -13.76 1.57
N LEU A 114 9.08 -14.70 0.88
CA LEU A 114 9.61 -16.06 0.70
C LEU A 114 10.95 -16.07 -0.04
N GLU A 115 11.07 -15.33 -1.14
CA GLU A 115 12.32 -15.21 -1.89
C GLU A 115 13.46 -14.67 -1.01
N LYS A 116 13.16 -13.66 -0.17
CA LYS A 116 14.13 -13.13 0.80
C LYS A 116 14.51 -14.15 1.89
N MET A 117 13.56 -14.96 2.35
CA MET A 117 13.86 -16.02 3.33
C MET A 117 14.74 -17.11 2.72
N VAL A 118 14.44 -17.55 1.50
CA VAL A 118 15.24 -18.54 0.77
C VAL A 118 16.65 -18.02 0.51
N ALA A 119 16.77 -16.77 0.04
CA ALA A 119 18.08 -16.14 -0.20
C ALA A 119 18.93 -16.04 1.08
N LYS A 120 18.31 -15.73 2.24
CA LYS A 120 19.01 -15.73 3.53
C LYS A 120 19.50 -17.12 3.93
N PHE A 121 18.73 -18.16 3.64
CA PHE A 121 19.11 -19.54 3.94
C PHE A 121 20.25 -20.03 3.03
N GLN A 122 20.26 -19.63 1.76
CA GLN A 122 21.33 -19.98 0.80
C GLN A 122 22.64 -19.20 1.03
N ALA A 123 22.57 -18.05 1.69
CA ALA A 123 23.73 -17.21 2.01
C ALA A 123 24.37 -17.53 3.37
N SER A 124 23.80 -18.47 4.13
CA SER A 124 24.30 -18.94 5.42
C SER A 124 24.99 -20.30 5.30
#